data_AF-A0A1H8MPJ3-F1
#
_entry.id   AF-A0A1H8MPJ3-F1
#
_cell.length_a   1.000
_cell.length_b   1.000
_cell.length_c   1.000
_cell.angle_alpha   90.00
_cell.angle_beta   90.00
_cell.angle_gamma   90.00
#
_symmetry.space_group_name_H-M   'P 1'
#
loop_
_entity.id
_entity.type
_entity.pdbx_description
1 polymer ?
#
loop_
_entity_poly.entity_id
_entity_poly.type
_entity_poly.pdbx_seq_one_letter_code
_entity_poly.pdbx_strand_id
1 'polypeptide(L)'
;MASSRRKFIAGLGIIVAGGASAQTVLAQEDISLTITAVNPEEEYVVIKNEGSSAVDLSGYIMEFEYKQNVSQDKTFPSGTTIEAGQSILVASGAVDVDNADVTFDYEGEVINNESDQVAVLTPDGNVVASASVGEVPSEAPEETETETPEATETETPEATETETPEATETETPEATGTETPEATESSESTSTVEEDGC
;
A
#
# COMPACT_ATOMS: atom_id res chain seq x y z
N MET A 1 -41.42 -14.75 23.95
CA MET A 1 -40.97 -13.48 23.32
C MET A 1 -40.07 -12.77 24.31
N ALA A 2 -38.77 -12.84 24.08
CA ALA A 2 -37.74 -12.32 24.97
C ALA A 2 -37.37 -10.89 24.56
N SER A 3 -37.43 -9.97 25.53
CA SER A 3 -36.76 -8.68 25.46
C SER A 3 -35.36 -8.86 26.06
N SER A 4 -34.32 -8.32 25.44
CA SER A 4 -33.02 -8.19 26.10
C SER A 4 -32.33 -6.89 25.70
N ARG A 5 -32.31 -5.92 26.61
CA ARG A 5 -31.36 -4.79 26.59
C ARG A 5 -30.01 -5.30 27.10
N ARG A 6 -28.89 -4.87 26.51
CA ARG A 6 -27.56 -5.05 27.11
C ARG A 6 -26.83 -3.70 27.15
N LYS A 7 -26.59 -3.25 28.39
CA LYS A 7 -25.68 -2.16 28.75
C LYS A 7 -24.25 -2.68 28.59
N PHE A 8 -23.38 -1.92 27.94
CA PHE A 8 -21.94 -2.18 27.99
C PHE A 8 -21.34 -1.42 29.18
N ILE A 9 -20.84 -2.18 30.15
CA ILE A 9 -19.86 -1.74 31.16
C ILE A 9 -18.59 -2.50 30.80
N ALA A 10 -17.56 -1.81 30.32
CA ALA A 10 -16.24 -2.39 30.11
C ALA A 10 -15.30 -1.78 31.16
N GLY A 11 -15.14 -2.51 32.26
CA GLY A 11 -14.09 -2.31 33.23
C GLY A 11 -13.61 -3.68 33.70
N LEU A 12 -12.39 -4.04 33.34
CA LEU A 12 -11.55 -5.12 33.89
C LEU A 12 -10.12 -4.67 33.50
N GLY A 13 -9.15 -4.49 34.38
CA GLY A 13 -8.84 -5.24 35.60
C GLY A 13 -7.43 -5.79 35.40
N ILE A 14 -6.41 -5.07 35.88
CA ILE A 14 -5.01 -5.50 35.82
C ILE A 14 -4.84 -6.67 36.81
N ILE A 15 -4.47 -7.85 36.30
CA ILE A 15 -3.83 -8.91 37.09
C ILE A 15 -2.47 -9.17 36.45
N VAL A 16 -1.40 -8.76 37.11
CA VAL A 16 -0.02 -9.15 36.77
C VAL A 16 0.22 -10.52 37.40
N ALA A 17 0.25 -11.57 36.56
CA ALA A 17 0.87 -12.84 36.88
C ALA A 17 1.86 -13.16 35.75
N GLY A 18 3.12 -13.38 36.12
CA GLY A 18 4.27 -13.35 35.23
C GLY A 18 4.18 -14.25 34.00
N GLY A 19 4.80 -13.76 32.92
CA GLY A 19 5.00 -14.47 31.67
C GLY A 19 5.15 -13.45 30.55
N ALA A 20 6.29 -13.42 29.89
CA ALA A 20 6.62 -12.48 28.83
C ALA A 20 5.54 -12.46 27.73
N SER A 21 4.64 -11.49 27.77
CA SER A 21 3.79 -11.14 26.66
C SER A 21 4.37 -9.87 26.05
N ALA A 22 5.06 -10.01 24.92
CA ALA A 22 5.30 -8.89 24.04
C ALA A 22 3.93 -8.27 23.77
N GLN A 23 3.68 -7.09 24.34
CA GLN A 23 2.55 -6.29 23.91
C GLN A 23 2.94 -5.79 22.53
N THR A 24 2.52 -6.50 21.50
CA THR A 24 2.44 -5.89 20.17
C THR A 24 1.41 -4.79 20.31
N VAL A 25 1.90 -3.57 20.52
CA VAL A 25 1.17 -2.37 20.17
C VAL A 25 0.86 -2.56 18.69
N LEU A 26 -0.39 -2.92 18.36
CA LEU A 26 -0.84 -2.89 16.97
C LEU A 26 -0.64 -1.44 16.55
N ALA A 27 0.28 -1.21 15.61
CA ALA A 27 0.49 0.10 15.05
C ALA A 27 -0.87 0.58 14.54
N GLN A 28 -1.38 1.66 15.14
CA GLN A 28 -2.39 2.46 14.48
C GLN A 28 -1.71 2.91 13.19
N GLU A 29 -2.15 2.42 12.04
CA GLU A 29 -1.62 2.90 10.77
C GLU A 29 -1.81 4.43 10.77
N ASP A 30 -0.70 5.16 10.71
CA ASP A 30 -0.69 6.61 10.80
C ASP A 30 -1.31 7.13 9.50
N ILE A 31 -2.54 7.64 9.59
CA ILE A 31 -3.24 8.21 8.44
C ILE A 31 -2.57 9.56 8.13
N SER A 32 -1.77 9.59 7.08
CA SER A 32 -1.07 10.80 6.63
C SER A 32 -1.84 11.48 5.49
N LEU A 33 -2.96 12.12 5.82
CA LEU A 33 -3.71 12.96 4.87
C LEU A 33 -3.36 14.43 5.06
N THR A 34 -3.20 15.14 3.94
CA THR A 34 -2.95 16.59 3.92
C THR A 34 -3.92 17.26 2.96
N ILE A 35 -4.51 18.38 3.38
CA ILE A 35 -5.25 19.25 2.46
C ILE A 35 -4.25 20.15 1.75
N THR A 36 -4.08 19.97 0.46
CA THR A 36 -3.04 20.65 -0.33
C THR A 36 -3.56 21.87 -1.08
N ALA A 37 -4.87 21.99 -1.29
CA ALA A 37 -5.48 23.17 -1.86
C ALA A 37 -6.89 23.40 -1.30
N VAL A 38 -7.26 24.68 -1.18
CA VAL A 38 -8.61 25.12 -0.81
C VAL A 38 -8.96 26.30 -1.70
N ASN A 39 -9.98 26.13 -2.52
CA ASN A 39 -10.41 27.13 -3.49
C ASN A 39 -11.80 27.68 -3.13
N PRO A 40 -11.90 28.92 -2.63
CA PRO A 40 -13.19 29.54 -2.33
C PRO A 40 -13.93 30.06 -3.57
N GLU A 41 -13.25 30.30 -4.69
CA GLU A 41 -13.88 30.81 -5.90
C GLU A 41 -14.54 29.69 -6.72
N GLU A 42 -13.88 28.53 -6.77
CA GLU A 42 -14.34 27.33 -7.47
C GLU A 42 -14.92 26.26 -6.51
N GLU A 43 -14.98 26.56 -5.21
CA GLU A 43 -15.69 25.77 -4.20
C GLU A 43 -15.21 24.30 -4.08
N TYR A 44 -13.89 24.09 -4.05
CA TYR A 44 -13.29 22.76 -3.85
C TYR A 44 -12.13 22.72 -2.86
N VAL A 45 -11.80 21.50 -2.47
CA VAL A 45 -10.64 21.14 -1.64
C VAL A 45 -9.91 19.98 -2.29
N VAL A 46 -8.58 19.98 -2.22
CA VAL A 46 -7.74 18.86 -2.67
C VAL A 46 -7.15 18.17 -1.46
N ILE A 47 -7.34 16.85 -1.39
CA ILE A 47 -6.83 16.01 -0.30
C ILE A 47 -5.80 15.07 -0.88
N LYS A 48 -4.61 15.06 -0.30
CA LYS A 48 -3.51 14.16 -0.68
C LYS A 48 -3.26 13.13 0.41
N ASN A 49 -3.04 11.88 -0.01
CA ASN A 49 -2.49 10.84 0.84
C ASN A 49 -0.97 10.85 0.73
N GLU A 50 -0.29 11.34 1.77
CA GLU A 50 1.17 11.36 1.88
C GLU A 50 1.72 10.09 2.52
N GLY A 51 0.83 9.16 2.91
CA GLY A 51 1.18 7.86 3.45
C GLY A 51 1.66 6.87 2.38
N SER A 52 2.07 5.70 2.85
CA SER A 52 2.57 4.59 2.00
C SER A 52 1.51 3.54 1.67
N SER A 53 0.30 3.68 2.19
CA SER A 53 -0.81 2.74 2.03
C SER A 53 -2.06 3.49 1.57
N ALA A 54 -2.96 2.82 0.84
CA ALA A 54 -4.24 3.38 0.47
C ALA A 54 -5.09 3.73 1.71
N VAL A 55 -5.84 4.82 1.64
CA VAL A 55 -6.76 5.25 2.70
C VAL A 55 -8.19 5.19 2.17
N ASP A 56 -9.02 4.37 2.81
CA ASP A 56 -10.46 4.31 2.57
C ASP A 56 -11.15 5.43 3.37
N LEU A 57 -11.77 6.38 2.66
CA LEU A 57 -12.50 7.50 3.20
C LEU A 57 -13.99 7.20 3.38
N SER A 58 -14.46 5.97 3.15
CA SER A 58 -15.86 5.60 3.35
C SER A 58 -16.35 5.99 4.75
N GLY A 59 -17.34 6.88 4.81
CA GLY A 59 -17.90 7.34 6.08
C GLY A 59 -17.10 8.43 6.80
N TYR A 60 -15.95 8.85 6.27
CA TYR A 60 -15.26 10.05 6.74
C TYR A 60 -16.14 11.27 6.47
N ILE A 61 -15.83 12.36 7.15
CA ILE A 61 -16.60 13.59 7.10
C ILE A 61 -15.73 14.70 6.53
N MET A 62 -16.21 15.35 5.49
CA MET A 62 -15.73 16.66 5.06
C MET A 62 -16.51 17.73 5.81
N GLU A 63 -15.82 18.59 6.55
CA GLU A 63 -16.40 19.73 7.26
C GLU A 63 -15.85 21.02 6.65
N PHE A 64 -16.71 21.81 6.02
CA PHE A 64 -16.32 23.04 5.33
C PHE A 64 -16.23 24.26 6.26
N GLU A 65 -16.85 24.20 7.45
CA GLU A 65 -16.84 25.25 8.49
C GLU A 65 -16.26 24.73 9.83
N TYR A 66 -15.10 24.09 9.77
CA TYR A 66 -14.46 23.50 10.94
C TYR A 66 -14.09 24.58 11.99
N LYS A 67 -14.40 24.28 13.26
CA LYS A 67 -14.27 25.18 14.43
C LYS A 67 -15.13 26.44 14.40
N GLN A 68 -16.04 26.58 13.45
CA GLN A 68 -17.00 27.68 13.43
C GLN A 68 -18.27 27.33 14.22
N ASN A 69 -19.19 28.29 14.33
CA ASN A 69 -20.43 28.13 15.09
C ASN A 69 -21.55 27.42 14.29
N VAL A 70 -21.31 27.13 13.02
CA VAL A 70 -22.16 26.31 12.17
C VAL A 70 -21.33 25.15 11.64
N SER A 71 -21.97 23.99 11.47
CA SER A 71 -21.34 22.81 10.86
C SER A 71 -21.90 22.67 9.46
N GLN A 72 -21.00 22.43 8.51
CA GLN A 72 -21.28 22.17 7.12
C GLN A 72 -20.60 20.85 6.76
N ASP A 73 -21.10 19.78 7.37
CA ASP A 73 -20.56 18.46 7.21
C ASP A 73 -21.22 17.65 6.08
N LYS A 74 -20.39 16.91 5.34
CA LYS A 74 -20.82 15.90 4.37
C LYS A 74 -20.02 14.63 4.55
N THR A 75 -20.71 13.50 4.45
CA THR A 75 -20.06 12.19 4.56
C THR A 75 -19.55 11.75 3.20
N PHE A 76 -18.28 11.35 3.12
CA PHE A 76 -17.72 10.73 1.94
C PHE A 76 -18.47 9.45 1.57
N PRO A 77 -18.80 9.23 0.28
CA PRO A 77 -19.52 8.06 -0.16
C PRO A 77 -18.71 6.78 0.06
N SER A 78 -19.40 5.63 0.12
CA SER A 78 -18.72 4.34 0.23
C SER A 78 -17.88 4.05 -1.00
N GLY A 79 -16.66 3.55 -0.79
CA GLY A 79 -15.70 3.23 -1.84
C GLY A 79 -14.79 4.39 -2.25
N THR A 80 -14.90 5.56 -1.64
CA THR A 80 -13.92 6.64 -1.84
C THR A 80 -12.58 6.23 -1.24
N THR A 81 -11.57 6.05 -2.08
CA THR A 81 -10.22 5.64 -1.65
C THR A 81 -9.19 6.58 -2.26
N ILE A 82 -8.16 6.93 -1.48
CA ILE A 82 -6.98 7.62 -1.99
C ILE A 82 -5.78 6.67 -1.90
N GLU A 83 -5.24 6.27 -3.05
CA GLU A 83 -4.01 5.48 -3.11
C GLU A 83 -2.81 6.24 -2.54
N ALA A 84 -1.77 5.52 -2.14
CA ALA A 84 -0.56 6.12 -1.58
C ALA A 84 0.06 7.13 -2.56
N GLY A 85 0.34 8.35 -2.08
CA GLY A 85 0.91 9.44 -2.87
C GLY A 85 -0.07 10.16 -3.79
N GLN A 86 -1.31 9.69 -3.93
CA GLN A 86 -2.32 10.29 -4.80
C GLN A 86 -3.10 11.41 -4.10
N SER A 87 -3.78 12.22 -4.91
CA SER A 87 -4.72 13.24 -4.46
C SER A 87 -6.12 12.95 -5.00
N ILE A 88 -7.14 13.47 -4.33
CA ILE A 88 -8.49 13.59 -4.87
C ILE A 88 -8.95 15.04 -4.81
N LEU A 89 -9.79 15.43 -5.77
CA LEU A 89 -10.48 16.71 -5.82
C LEU A 89 -11.91 16.55 -5.27
N VAL A 90 -12.24 17.34 -4.25
CA VAL A 90 -13.52 17.30 -3.54
C VAL A 90 -14.23 18.63 -3.72
N ALA A 91 -15.30 18.65 -4.53
CA ALA A 91 -16.12 19.82 -4.77
C ALA A 91 -17.32 19.88 -3.81
N SER A 92 -17.69 21.08 -3.36
CA SER A 92 -18.86 21.28 -2.49
C SER A 92 -20.19 21.06 -3.22
N GLY A 93 -20.20 21.24 -4.54
CA GLY A 93 -21.38 21.22 -5.39
C GLY A 93 -22.01 22.60 -5.62
N ALA A 94 -21.53 23.65 -4.95
CA ALA A 94 -22.00 25.02 -5.16
C ALA A 94 -21.59 25.58 -6.53
N VAL A 95 -20.43 25.15 -7.03
CA VAL A 95 -19.89 25.44 -8.36
C VAL A 95 -19.63 24.10 -9.08
N ASP A 96 -19.86 24.08 -10.39
CA ASP A 96 -19.53 22.93 -11.23
C ASP A 96 -18.01 22.86 -11.41
N VAL A 97 -17.39 21.79 -10.91
CA VAL A 97 -15.94 21.58 -10.96
C VAL A 97 -15.67 20.37 -11.84
N ASP A 98 -14.99 20.60 -12.96
CA ASP A 98 -14.58 19.54 -13.87
C ASP A 98 -13.65 18.54 -13.17
N ASN A 99 -13.81 17.25 -13.47
CA ASN A 99 -12.99 16.15 -12.98
C ASN A 99 -12.94 16.00 -11.44
N ALA A 100 -13.94 16.50 -10.70
CA ALA A 100 -14.04 16.21 -9.27
C ALA A 100 -14.24 14.70 -9.03
N ASP A 101 -13.41 14.11 -8.17
CA ASP A 101 -13.56 12.72 -7.72
C ASP A 101 -14.78 12.55 -6.82
N VAL A 102 -15.06 13.59 -6.02
CA VAL A 102 -16.21 13.66 -5.13
C VAL A 102 -16.87 15.02 -5.28
N THR A 103 -18.16 15.02 -5.59
CA THR A 103 -18.99 16.23 -5.59
C THR A 103 -20.10 16.07 -4.56
N PHE A 104 -20.17 16.97 -3.58
CA PHE A 104 -21.31 17.06 -2.67
C PHE A 104 -22.46 17.86 -3.30
N ASP A 105 -23.59 17.96 -2.60
CA ASP A 105 -24.84 18.55 -3.10
C ASP A 105 -25.24 19.84 -2.37
N TYR A 106 -24.27 20.73 -2.07
CA TYR A 106 -24.60 22.05 -1.54
C TYR A 106 -25.23 22.94 -2.63
N GLU A 107 -26.34 23.61 -2.29
CA GLU A 107 -27.04 24.53 -3.21
C GLU A 107 -26.44 25.95 -3.24
N GLY A 108 -25.39 26.21 -2.44
CA GLY A 108 -24.73 27.52 -2.36
C GLY A 108 -23.35 27.43 -1.71
N GLU A 109 -22.58 28.50 -1.85
CA GLU A 109 -21.16 28.59 -1.43
C GLU A 109 -20.99 28.29 0.06
N VAL A 110 -20.02 27.42 0.36
CA VAL A 110 -19.66 26.97 1.71
C VAL A 110 -18.20 27.28 2.05
N ILE A 111 -17.36 27.59 1.06
CA ILE A 111 -15.97 27.99 1.22
C ILE A 111 -15.87 29.47 0.83
N ASN A 112 -16.29 30.39 1.71
CA ASN A 112 -16.64 31.74 1.27
C ASN A 112 -15.75 32.86 1.85
N ASN A 113 -14.81 32.55 2.75
CA ASN A 113 -13.95 33.58 3.33
C ASN A 113 -12.59 33.08 3.84
N GLU A 114 -11.62 34.00 4.00
CA GLU A 114 -10.26 33.72 4.51
C GLU A 114 -10.22 33.16 5.95
N SER A 115 -11.32 33.24 6.70
CA SER A 115 -11.40 32.67 8.05
C SER A 115 -11.99 31.26 8.09
N ASP A 116 -12.48 30.75 6.97
CA ASP A 116 -12.99 29.39 6.89
C ASP A 116 -11.83 28.41 7.06
N GLN A 117 -12.09 27.39 7.85
CA GLN A 117 -11.19 26.27 8.05
C GLN A 117 -11.95 25.03 7.61
N VAL A 118 -11.33 24.28 6.72
CA VAL A 118 -11.87 23.00 6.26
C VAL A 118 -11.18 21.86 7.02
N ALA A 119 -11.88 20.75 7.21
CA ALA A 119 -11.30 19.57 7.82
C ALA A 119 -11.86 18.27 7.24
N VAL A 120 -11.01 17.24 7.26
CA VAL A 120 -11.40 15.85 7.07
C VAL A 120 -11.38 15.18 8.44
N LEU A 121 -12.47 14.54 8.80
CA LEU A 121 -12.63 13.85 10.07
C LEU A 121 -12.92 12.37 9.82
N THR A 122 -12.40 11.51 10.70
CA THR A 122 -12.85 10.12 10.84
C THR A 122 -14.34 10.05 11.17
N PRO A 123 -15.01 8.89 10.96
CA PRO A 123 -16.42 8.70 11.35
C PRO A 123 -16.71 8.98 12.85
N ASP A 124 -15.70 8.83 13.70
CA ASP A 124 -15.78 9.11 15.14
C ASP A 124 -15.55 10.59 15.50
N GLY A 125 -15.30 11.45 14.50
CA GLY A 125 -15.10 12.89 14.67
C GLY A 125 -13.66 13.31 15.01
N ASN A 126 -12.67 12.43 14.88
CA ASN A 126 -11.26 12.83 15.01
C ASN A 126 -10.77 13.46 13.71
N VAL A 127 -10.11 14.62 13.80
CA VAL A 127 -9.51 15.30 12.64
C VAL A 127 -8.30 14.53 12.15
N VAL A 128 -8.24 14.29 10.84
CA VAL A 128 -7.08 13.68 10.15
C VAL A 128 -6.38 14.65 9.22
N ALA A 129 -7.08 15.67 8.71
CA ALA A 129 -6.49 16.77 7.97
C ALA A 129 -7.31 18.06 8.18
N SER A 130 -6.66 19.22 8.15
CA SER A 130 -7.35 20.52 8.16
C SER A 130 -6.49 21.59 7.53
N ALA A 131 -7.10 22.58 6.89
CA ALA A 131 -6.42 23.74 6.34
C ALA A 131 -7.32 24.97 6.43
N SER A 132 -6.72 26.16 6.48
CA SER A 132 -7.46 27.42 6.41
C SER A 132 -7.42 27.98 4.99
N VAL A 133 -8.48 28.66 4.57
CA VAL A 133 -8.48 29.40 3.29
C VAL A 133 -7.30 30.39 3.27
N GLY A 134 -6.52 30.39 2.19
CA GLY A 134 -5.34 31.24 2.02
C GLY A 134 -4.05 30.74 2.70
N GLU A 135 -4.10 29.68 3.52
CA GLU A 135 -2.89 29.03 4.06
C GLU A 135 -2.24 28.07 3.05
N VAL A 136 -3.08 27.43 2.26
CA VAL A 136 -2.70 26.51 1.17
C VAL A 136 -3.05 27.15 -0.18
N PRO A 137 -2.40 26.76 -1.30
CA PRO A 137 -2.73 27.30 -2.61
C PRO A 137 -4.20 27.02 -2.97
N SER A 138 -4.70 27.77 -3.94
CA SER A 138 -6.08 27.64 -4.42
C SER A 138 -6.20 26.69 -5.62
N GLU A 139 -5.09 26.28 -6.23
CA GLU A 139 -5.13 25.55 -7.50
C GLU A 139 -5.18 24.03 -7.30
N ALA A 140 -5.98 23.36 -8.13
CA ALA A 140 -6.01 21.92 -8.25
C ALA A 140 -4.60 21.37 -8.59
N PRO A 141 -4.26 20.15 -8.16
CA PRO A 141 -3.01 19.53 -8.57
C PRO A 141 -3.00 19.42 -10.09
N GLU A 142 -1.91 19.85 -10.72
CA GLU A 142 -1.71 19.54 -12.14
C GLU A 142 -1.67 18.03 -12.27
N GLU A 143 -2.63 17.47 -13.01
CA GLU A 143 -2.63 16.07 -13.46
C GLU A 143 -1.30 15.84 -14.17
N THR A 144 -0.34 15.29 -13.43
CA THR A 144 0.93 14.89 -14.01
C THR A 144 0.59 13.62 -14.77
N GLU A 145 0.32 13.75 -16.07
CA GLU A 145 0.20 12.59 -16.93
C GLU A 145 1.47 11.77 -16.74
N THR A 146 1.36 10.66 -16.00
CA THR A 146 2.39 9.64 -15.99
C THR A 146 2.45 9.15 -17.41
N GLU A 147 3.38 9.72 -18.18
CA GLU A 147 3.85 9.16 -19.44
C GLU A 147 4.06 7.68 -19.16
N THR A 148 3.11 6.87 -19.63
CA THR A 148 3.25 5.42 -19.59
C THR A 148 4.55 5.19 -20.32
N PRO A 149 5.59 4.59 -19.71
CA PRO A 149 6.81 4.32 -20.44
C PRO A 149 6.37 3.50 -21.66
N GLU A 150 6.49 4.07 -22.86
CA GLU A 150 6.23 3.34 -24.09
C GLU A 150 6.98 2.04 -23.94
N ALA A 151 6.24 0.93 -23.95
CA ALA A 151 6.83 -0.38 -23.95
C ALA A 151 7.85 -0.36 -25.08
N THR A 152 9.13 -0.43 -24.73
CA THR A 152 10.17 -0.64 -25.73
C THR A 152 9.83 -2.00 -26.32
N GLU A 153 9.21 -1.98 -27.50
CA GLU A 153 8.94 -3.15 -28.31
C GLU A 153 10.24 -3.95 -28.32
N THR A 154 10.26 -5.02 -27.54
CA THR A 154 11.43 -5.88 -27.47
C THR A 154 11.34 -6.68 -28.76
N GLU A 155 12.01 -6.16 -29.79
CA GLU A 155 12.20 -6.85 -31.08
C GLU A 155 12.44 -8.33 -30.76
N THR A 156 11.45 -9.15 -31.07
CA THR A 156 11.55 -10.59 -30.91
C THR A 156 12.65 -11.01 -31.87
N PRO A 157 13.76 -11.63 -31.41
CA PRO A 157 14.80 -12.05 -32.32
C PRO A 157 14.18 -13.03 -33.33
N GLU A 158 14.22 -12.69 -34.62
CA GLU A 158 13.83 -13.61 -35.69
C GLU A 158 14.57 -14.92 -35.49
N ALA A 159 13.80 -16.02 -35.40
CA ALA A 159 14.35 -17.35 -35.30
C ALA A 159 15.23 -17.59 -36.54
N THR A 160 16.54 -17.72 -36.31
CA THR A 160 17.47 -18.17 -37.35
C THR A 160 17.12 -19.62 -37.68
N GLU A 161 16.60 -19.85 -38.88
CA GLU A 161 16.35 -21.18 -39.41
C GLU A 161 17.63 -22.01 -39.27
N THR A 162 17.57 -23.01 -38.39
CA THR A 162 18.72 -23.89 -38.14
C THR A 162 18.71 -24.94 -39.22
N GLU A 163 19.56 -24.77 -40.23
CA GLU A 163 19.84 -25.79 -41.24
C GLU A 163 20.12 -27.13 -40.53
N THR A 164 19.31 -28.13 -40.86
CA THR A 164 19.46 -29.49 -40.32
C THR A 164 20.77 -30.07 -40.86
N PRO A 165 21.74 -30.46 -40.01
CA PRO A 165 22.95 -31.08 -40.52
C PRO A 165 22.61 -32.45 -41.13
N GLU A 166 22.98 -32.67 -42.38
CA GLU A 166 22.98 -34.00 -42.99
C GLU A 166 23.84 -34.94 -42.16
N ALA A 167 23.30 -36.13 -41.88
CA ALA A 167 23.98 -37.15 -41.10
C ALA A 167 25.22 -37.66 -41.84
N THR A 168 26.40 -37.44 -41.26
CA THR A 168 27.64 -38.08 -41.70
C THR A 168 27.64 -39.53 -41.24
N GLU A 169 27.66 -40.46 -42.20
CA GLU A 169 27.81 -41.90 -41.98
C GLU A 169 29.05 -42.17 -41.11
N THR A 170 28.85 -42.85 -39.97
CA THR A 170 29.92 -43.16 -39.02
C THR A 170 30.49 -44.53 -39.34
N GLU A 171 31.72 -44.56 -39.86
CA GLU A 171 32.51 -45.78 -40.02
C GLU A 171 32.72 -46.45 -38.64
N THR A 172 32.46 -47.75 -38.57
CA THR A 172 32.58 -48.56 -37.36
C THR A 172 34.06 -48.78 -36.99
N PRO A 173 34.52 -48.43 -35.78
CA PRO A 173 35.88 -48.76 -35.38
C PRO A 173 36.00 -50.25 -35.02
N GLU A 174 37.01 -50.92 -35.57
CA GLU A 174 37.41 -52.27 -35.14
C GLU A 174 37.96 -52.24 -33.71
N ALA A 175 37.54 -53.23 -32.91
CA ALA A 175 37.88 -53.36 -31.51
C ALA A 175 39.35 -53.75 -31.30
N THR A 176 40.07 -52.98 -30.47
CA THR A 176 41.42 -53.32 -29.98
C THR A 176 41.39 -53.72 -28.51
N GLY A 177 41.82 -54.96 -28.26
CA GLY A 177 42.55 -55.49 -27.11
C GLY A 177 42.15 -55.08 -25.68
N THR A 178 41.58 -56.02 -24.94
CA THR A 178 41.38 -55.95 -23.48
C THR A 178 42.69 -56.29 -22.76
N GLU A 179 43.33 -55.31 -22.13
CA GLU A 179 44.38 -55.58 -21.14
C GLU A 179 43.75 -55.57 -19.74
N THR A 180 43.89 -56.70 -19.06
CA THR A 180 43.38 -56.99 -17.71
C THR A 180 44.37 -56.46 -16.67
N PRO A 181 43.98 -55.62 -15.69
CA PRO A 181 44.84 -55.37 -14.56
C PRO A 181 44.76 -56.54 -13.56
N GLU A 182 45.88 -57.22 -13.33
CA GLU A 182 46.08 -58.14 -12.20
C GLU A 182 46.02 -57.36 -10.88
N ALA A 183 45.13 -57.79 -9.98
CA ALA A 183 45.18 -57.38 -8.58
C ALA A 183 46.26 -58.19 -7.86
N THR A 184 47.35 -57.54 -7.47
CA THR A 184 48.36 -58.14 -6.59
C THR A 184 47.97 -57.89 -5.14
N GLU A 185 47.68 -58.97 -4.43
CA GLU A 185 47.39 -58.97 -3.00
C GLU A 185 48.67 -58.64 -2.21
N SER A 186 48.56 -57.76 -1.22
CA SER A 186 49.63 -57.51 -0.24
C SER A 186 49.07 -57.72 1.16
N SER A 187 49.39 -58.89 1.69
CA SER A 187 49.09 -59.36 3.04
C SER A 187 50.13 -58.86 4.06
N GLU A 188 49.60 -58.43 5.21
CA GLU A 188 50.14 -58.55 6.58
C GLU A 188 51.54 -58.01 6.94
N SER A 189 51.57 -57.12 7.93
CA SER A 189 52.32 -57.39 9.17
C SER A 189 51.90 -56.50 10.35
N THR A 190 51.36 -57.18 11.35
CA THR A 190 51.47 -57.03 12.82
C THR A 190 52.25 -55.85 13.43
N SER A 191 51.66 -55.23 14.47
CA SER A 191 52.39 -55.00 15.74
C SER A 191 51.43 -54.75 16.92
N THR A 192 51.49 -55.69 17.87
CA THR A 192 51.54 -55.55 19.34
C THR A 192 50.52 -54.66 20.08
N VAL A 193 49.63 -55.34 20.80
CA VAL A 193 49.03 -54.86 22.05
C VAL A 193 50.08 -54.87 23.16
N GLU A 194 50.21 -53.75 23.89
CA GLU A 194 50.84 -53.71 25.21
C GLU A 194 49.82 -53.24 26.25
N GLU A 195 49.91 -53.90 27.39
CA GLU A 195 49.07 -53.91 28.57
C GLU A 195 49.62 -52.92 29.61
N ASP A 196 48.75 -52.10 30.22
CA ASP A 196 48.86 -51.49 31.57
C ASP A 196 47.77 -50.38 31.64
N GLY A 197 46.89 -50.21 32.63
CA GLY A 197 46.78 -50.71 33.98
C GLY A 197 45.79 -49.81 34.75
N CYS A 198 45.24 -50.36 35.84
CA CYS A 198 44.32 -49.80 36.86
C CYS A 198 42.82 -49.87 36.59
#